data_AF-A0A523FZR5-F1
#
_entry.id   AF-A0A523FZR5-F1
#
_cell.length_a   1.000
_cell.length_b   1.000
_cell.length_c   1.000
_cell.angle_alpha   90.00
_cell.angle_beta   90.00
_cell.angle_gamma   90.00
#
_symmetry.space_group_name_H-M   'P 1'
#
loop_
_entity.id
_entity.type
_entity.pdbx_description
1 polymer ?
#
loop_
_entity_poly.entity_id
_entity_poly.type
_entity_poly.pdbx_seq_one_letter_code
_entity_poly.pdbx_strand_id
1 'polypeptide(L)'
;MIKFRTIAAAGLIVMAIGFAGGARADIEFFQDVTPDVIFGSGNANGFFTTDRRNNIEVGIRAKIPFVSAGDGTYTFDVGDTWNFDFTVNTDVDGTSGLKVDDFTYELGLEVTLVQVSIF
;
A
#
# COMPACT_ATOMS: atom_id res chain seq x y z
N MET A 1 39.09 58.64 -9.65
CA MET A 1 39.45 57.42 -8.90
C MET A 1 38.17 56.60 -8.73
N ILE A 2 38.02 55.47 -9.45
CA ILE A 2 36.84 54.59 -9.33
C ILE A 2 37.37 53.18 -9.01
N LYS A 3 37.04 52.68 -7.81
CA LYS A 3 37.39 51.32 -7.36
C LYS A 3 36.25 50.38 -7.74
N PHE A 4 36.50 49.43 -8.65
CA PHE A 4 35.60 48.31 -8.89
C PHE A 4 35.69 47.35 -7.70
N ARG A 5 34.60 47.21 -6.94
CA ARG A 5 34.47 46.21 -5.88
C ARG A 5 33.75 45.01 -6.48
N THR A 6 34.40 43.84 -6.41
CA THR A 6 33.86 42.53 -6.74
C THR A 6 32.52 42.32 -6.02
N ILE A 7 31.42 42.17 -6.78
CA ILE A 7 30.16 41.68 -6.23
C ILE A 7 30.30 40.17 -6.11
N ALA A 8 30.53 39.70 -4.89
CA ALA A 8 30.55 38.30 -4.55
C ALA A 8 29.14 37.70 -4.73
N ALA A 9 29.09 36.60 -5.48
CA ALA A 9 28.18 35.48 -5.30
C ALA A 9 26.69 35.81 -5.05
N ALA A 10 26.02 36.40 -6.03
CA ALA A 10 24.57 36.25 -6.19
C ALA A 10 24.33 35.23 -7.31
N GLY A 11 24.58 33.95 -7.02
CA GLY A 11 24.47 32.91 -8.04
C GLY A 11 24.24 31.57 -7.39
N LEU A 12 23.02 31.07 -7.52
CA LEU A 12 22.61 29.69 -7.29
C LEU A 12 22.27 29.28 -5.84
N ILE A 13 21.25 29.92 -5.26
CA ILE A 13 20.30 29.15 -4.44
C ILE A 13 19.44 28.41 -5.47
N VAL A 14 19.86 27.20 -5.86
CA VAL A 14 18.96 26.28 -6.57
C VAL A 14 17.82 26.02 -5.61
N MET A 15 16.63 26.52 -5.96
CA MET A 15 15.37 26.09 -5.40
C MET A 15 15.31 24.56 -5.45
N ALA A 16 15.61 23.91 -4.33
CA ALA A 16 15.09 22.59 -4.03
C ALA A 16 13.61 22.76 -3.71
N ILE A 17 12.79 23.07 -4.73
CA ILE A 17 11.36 22.80 -4.65
C ILE A 17 11.29 21.28 -4.76
N GLY A 18 11.26 20.64 -3.59
CA GLY A 18 11.01 19.21 -3.47
C GLY A 18 9.76 18.89 -4.27
N PHE A 19 9.90 17.98 -5.22
CA PHE A 19 8.76 17.27 -5.77
C PHE A 19 8.21 16.41 -4.64
N ALA A 20 7.35 16.99 -3.79
CA ALA A 20 6.42 16.21 -3.01
C ALA A 20 5.49 15.56 -4.04
N GLY A 21 5.81 14.34 -4.46
CA GLY A 21 4.90 13.52 -5.26
C GLY A 21 3.58 13.50 -4.50
N GLY A 22 2.51 14.00 -5.13
CA GLY A 22 1.19 14.00 -4.51
C GLY A 22 0.86 12.55 -4.12
N ALA A 23 0.45 12.35 -2.87
CA ALA A 23 -0.03 11.06 -2.42
C ALA A 23 -1.17 10.62 -3.35
N ARG A 24 -0.96 9.54 -4.11
CA ARG A 24 -1.97 8.94 -4.97
C ARG A 24 -2.79 7.99 -4.10
N ALA A 25 -4.03 8.35 -3.85
CA ALA A 25 -5.03 7.44 -3.30
C ALA A 25 -5.58 6.60 -4.45
N ASP A 26 -4.99 5.43 -4.69
CA ASP A 26 -5.46 4.49 -5.70
C ASP A 26 -5.52 3.10 -5.07
N ILE A 27 -6.60 2.35 -5.36
CA ILE A 27 -6.64 0.93 -5.03
C ILE A 27 -5.81 0.22 -6.10
N GLU A 28 -4.73 -0.42 -5.68
CA GLU A 28 -3.79 -1.07 -6.56
C GLU A 28 -3.94 -2.60 -6.44
N PHE A 29 -3.96 -3.32 -7.57
CA PHE A 29 -4.06 -4.78 -7.59
C PHE A 29 -2.71 -5.41 -7.92
N PHE A 30 -2.48 -6.64 -7.47
CA PHE A 30 -1.23 -7.41 -7.71
C PHE A 30 0.02 -6.72 -7.18
N GLN A 31 -0.11 -6.02 -6.07
CA GLN A 31 1.01 -5.32 -5.48
C GLN A 31 1.80 -6.23 -4.54
N ASP A 32 3.08 -5.90 -4.44
CA ASP A 32 3.89 -6.19 -3.26
C ASP A 32 3.57 -5.15 -2.19
N VAL A 33 3.58 -5.59 -0.93
CA VAL A 33 3.50 -4.67 0.23
C VAL A 33 4.88 -4.20 0.64
N THR A 34 4.95 -3.01 1.21
CA THR A 34 6.20 -2.29 1.44
C THR A 34 6.64 -2.42 2.90
N PRO A 35 7.94 -2.52 3.21
CA PRO A 35 9.02 -2.90 2.29
C PRO A 35 8.99 -4.39 1.97
N ASP A 36 8.40 -5.21 2.85
CA ASP A 36 8.15 -6.63 2.67
C ASP A 36 7.03 -7.08 3.61
N VAL A 37 6.48 -8.28 3.40
CA VAL A 37 5.52 -8.83 4.36
C VAL A 37 6.23 -9.56 5.50
N ILE A 38 5.76 -9.35 6.73
CA ILE A 38 6.22 -10.11 7.90
C ILE A 38 5.46 -11.45 7.98
N PHE A 39 6.00 -12.49 7.33
CA PHE A 39 5.48 -13.86 7.42
C PHE A 39 6.59 -14.88 7.75
N GLY A 40 6.18 -16.10 8.10
CA GLY A 40 7.08 -17.25 8.12
C GLY A 40 7.60 -17.59 6.72
N SER A 41 8.70 -18.36 6.65
CA SER A 41 9.33 -18.76 5.39
C SER A 41 8.35 -19.47 4.43
N GLY A 42 8.60 -19.35 3.12
CA GLY A 42 7.81 -20.00 2.08
C GLY A 42 6.60 -19.20 1.57
N ASN A 43 6.37 -18.00 2.07
CA ASN A 43 5.35 -17.08 1.54
C ASN A 43 6.03 -15.99 0.70
N ALA A 44 5.60 -15.82 -0.55
CA ALA A 44 6.04 -14.70 -1.37
C ALA A 44 5.27 -13.43 -0.99
N ASN A 45 5.97 -12.29 -1.06
CA ASN A 45 5.31 -10.99 -1.18
C ASN A 45 4.70 -10.86 -2.58
N GLY A 46 3.50 -10.30 -2.66
CA GLY A 46 2.78 -10.14 -3.92
C GLY A 46 1.32 -10.57 -3.87
N PHE A 47 0.61 -10.30 -4.96
CA PHE A 47 -0.82 -10.58 -5.11
C PHE A 47 -1.72 -9.85 -4.11
N PHE A 48 -1.24 -8.80 -3.45
CA PHE A 48 -2.07 -7.97 -2.60
C PHE A 48 -2.89 -6.99 -3.43
N THR A 49 -4.11 -6.73 -2.97
CA THR A 49 -4.80 -5.48 -3.25
C THR A 49 -4.38 -4.50 -2.16
N THR A 50 -3.80 -3.36 -2.53
CA THR A 50 -3.30 -2.35 -1.58
C THR A 50 -4.00 -1.01 -1.77
N ASP A 51 -4.11 -0.26 -0.67
CA ASP A 51 -4.43 1.17 -0.68
C ASP A 51 -3.36 1.89 0.14
N ARG A 52 -2.79 2.96 -0.43
CA ARG A 52 -1.70 3.74 0.17
C ARG A 52 -2.14 5.19 0.32
N ARG A 53 -2.32 5.64 1.57
CA ARG A 53 -2.74 7.02 1.87
C ARG A 53 -2.05 7.54 3.10
N ASN A 54 -1.60 8.79 3.04
CA ASN A 54 -0.95 9.47 4.16
C ASN A 54 0.20 8.65 4.78
N ASN A 55 0.98 8.00 3.92
CA ASN A 55 2.09 7.11 4.30
C ASN A 55 1.69 5.84 5.08
N ILE A 56 0.42 5.48 5.04
CA ILE A 56 -0.10 4.21 5.54
C ILE A 56 -0.47 3.34 4.33
N GLU A 57 -0.06 2.09 4.35
CA GLU A 57 -0.45 1.05 3.40
C GLU A 57 -1.29 0.01 4.12
N VAL A 58 -2.43 -0.35 3.53
CA VAL A 58 -3.20 -1.53 3.91
C VAL A 58 -3.18 -2.49 2.73
N GLY A 59 -3.00 -3.78 3.00
CA GLY A 59 -2.99 -4.83 1.99
C GLY A 59 -3.90 -5.99 2.37
N ILE A 60 -4.66 -6.51 1.39
CA ILE A 60 -5.45 -7.73 1.54
C ILE A 60 -5.29 -8.64 0.33
N ARG A 61 -5.22 -9.96 0.56
CA ARG A 61 -5.28 -10.98 -0.48
C ARG A 61 -5.94 -12.25 0.03
N ALA A 62 -6.53 -13.06 -0.86
CA ALA A 62 -6.71 -14.46 -0.53
C ALA A 62 -5.35 -15.13 -0.33
N LYS A 63 -5.30 -16.13 0.55
CA LYS A 63 -4.10 -16.95 0.64
C LYS A 63 -3.96 -17.80 -0.61
N ILE A 64 -2.78 -17.74 -1.22
CA ILE A 64 -2.34 -18.65 -2.30
C ILE A 64 -2.64 -20.08 -1.83
N PRO A 65 -3.34 -20.90 -2.64
CA PRO A 65 -3.09 -21.10 -4.08
C PRO A 65 -3.99 -20.36 -5.08
N PHE A 66 -4.98 -19.58 -4.64
CA PHE A 66 -5.98 -19.06 -5.56
C PHE A 66 -5.52 -17.78 -6.28
N VAL A 67 -5.73 -17.73 -7.59
CA VAL A 67 -5.34 -16.61 -8.45
C VAL A 67 -6.52 -15.64 -8.56
N SER A 68 -6.30 -14.36 -8.29
CA SER A 68 -7.30 -13.32 -8.52
C SER A 68 -7.54 -13.10 -10.01
N ALA A 69 -8.74 -12.64 -10.37
CA ALA A 69 -9.14 -12.46 -11.77
C ALA A 69 -8.51 -11.26 -12.49
N GLY A 70 -7.54 -10.56 -11.88
CA GLY A 70 -7.00 -9.31 -12.45
C GLY A 70 -7.52 -8.04 -11.77
N ASP A 71 -8.49 -8.18 -10.88
CA ASP A 71 -9.35 -7.08 -10.43
C ASP A 71 -9.64 -7.13 -8.92
N GLY A 72 -8.87 -7.92 -8.17
CA GLY A 72 -9.09 -8.13 -6.73
C GLY A 72 -10.20 -9.14 -6.39
N THR A 73 -10.87 -9.74 -7.37
CA THR A 73 -11.85 -10.81 -7.15
C THR A 73 -11.16 -12.16 -7.01
N TYR A 74 -11.57 -12.94 -6.01
CA TYR A 74 -11.13 -14.33 -5.79
C TYR A 74 -12.34 -15.26 -5.83
N THR A 75 -12.19 -16.39 -6.52
CA THR A 75 -13.24 -17.41 -6.65
C THR A 75 -12.76 -18.71 -6.02
N PHE A 76 -13.66 -19.34 -5.26
CA PHE A 76 -13.45 -20.62 -4.59
C PHE A 76 -14.55 -21.59 -5.02
N ASP A 77 -14.21 -22.87 -5.16
CA ASP A 77 -15.22 -23.88 -5.47
C ASP A 77 -16.05 -24.19 -4.21
N VAL A 78 -17.28 -24.66 -4.42
CA VAL A 78 -18.14 -25.06 -3.31
C VAL A 78 -17.50 -26.22 -2.54
N GLY A 79 -17.29 -26.01 -1.24
CA GLY A 79 -16.63 -26.98 -0.36
C GLY A 79 -15.16 -26.67 -0.08
N ASP A 80 -14.56 -25.69 -0.77
CA ASP A 80 -13.23 -25.21 -0.46
C ASP A 80 -13.19 -24.45 0.87
N THR A 81 -12.03 -24.51 1.53
CA THR A 81 -11.71 -23.60 2.63
C THR A 81 -11.12 -22.33 2.05
N TRP A 82 -11.78 -21.19 2.31
CA TRP A 82 -11.23 -19.89 1.97
C TRP A 82 -10.47 -19.31 3.16
N ASN A 83 -9.38 -18.61 2.87
CA ASN A 83 -8.60 -17.87 3.86
C ASN A 83 -7.91 -16.67 3.19
N PHE A 84 -7.52 -15.68 4.00
CA PHE A 84 -6.94 -14.44 3.53
C PHE A 84 -5.76 -14.00 4.40
N ASP A 85 -4.88 -13.20 3.82
CA ASP A 85 -3.84 -12.45 4.52
C ASP A 85 -4.25 -10.97 4.55
N PHE A 86 -4.09 -10.32 5.70
CA PHE A 86 -4.25 -8.88 5.91
C PHE A 86 -2.97 -8.30 6.49
N THR A 87 -2.58 -7.11 6.04
CA THR A 87 -1.37 -6.42 6.50
C THR A 87 -1.56 -4.92 6.54
N VAL A 88 -0.84 -4.28 7.45
CA VAL A 88 -0.76 -2.82 7.56
C VAL A 88 0.69 -2.41 7.73
N ASN A 89 1.12 -1.41 6.96
CA ASN A 89 2.34 -0.66 7.21
C ASN A 89 1.97 0.80 7.51
N THR A 90 2.32 1.28 8.70
CA THR A 90 2.00 2.64 9.16
C THR A 90 2.98 3.71 8.69
N ASP A 91 4.09 3.32 8.07
CA ASP A 91 5.20 4.19 7.69
C ASP A 91 5.87 3.68 6.40
N VAL A 92 5.14 3.77 5.28
CA VAL A 92 5.51 3.17 3.99
C VAL A 92 6.89 3.59 3.50
N ASP A 93 7.19 4.88 3.54
CA ASP A 93 8.47 5.44 3.13
C ASP A 93 9.49 5.60 4.28
N GLY A 94 9.10 5.24 5.51
CA GLY A 94 9.94 5.37 6.70
C GLY A 94 10.14 6.80 7.21
N THR A 95 9.37 7.79 6.73
CA THR A 95 9.55 9.21 7.07
C THR A 95 8.56 9.74 8.11
N SER A 96 7.42 9.07 8.31
CA SER A 96 6.38 9.57 9.24
C SER A 96 6.72 9.32 10.70
N GLY A 97 7.54 8.30 10.99
CA GLY A 97 7.89 7.89 12.35
C GLY A 97 6.76 7.15 13.08
N LEU A 98 5.59 7.03 12.45
CA LEU A 98 4.43 6.32 12.99
C LEU A 98 4.71 4.83 13.16
N LYS A 99 4.23 4.26 14.25
CA LYS A 99 4.40 2.85 14.61
C LYS A 99 3.08 2.13 14.61
N VAL A 100 3.14 0.80 14.52
CA VAL A 100 1.95 -0.05 14.45
C VAL A 100 1.07 0.11 15.69
N ASP A 101 1.67 0.40 16.86
CA ASP A 101 0.99 0.62 18.14
C ASP A 101 0.40 2.03 18.31
N ASP A 102 0.63 2.96 17.38
CA ASP A 102 0.00 4.28 17.38
C ASP A 102 -1.48 4.25 16.91
N PHE A 103 -1.94 3.13 16.35
CA PHE A 103 -3.26 3.00 15.74
C PHE A 103 -4.09 1.85 16.33
N THR A 104 -5.40 1.98 16.14
CA THR A 104 -6.36 0.88 16.31
C THR A 104 -6.85 0.46 14.93
N TYR A 105 -6.87 -0.85 14.68
CA TYR A 105 -7.27 -1.44 13.40
C TYR A 105 -8.60 -2.16 13.56
N GLU A 106 -9.47 -2.00 12.57
CA GLU A 106 -10.72 -2.73 12.46
C GLU A 106 -10.75 -3.46 11.11
N LEU A 107 -11.12 -4.74 11.15
CA LEU A 107 -11.40 -5.53 9.96
C LEU A 107 -12.87 -5.93 9.98
N GLY A 108 -13.66 -5.36 9.07
CA GLY A 108 -15.04 -5.75 8.83
C GLY A 108 -15.13 -6.78 7.70
N LEU A 109 -15.95 -7.80 7.89
CA LEU A 109 -16.30 -8.78 6.85
C LEU A 109 -17.80 -8.75 6.63
N GLU A 110 -18.20 -8.50 5.38
CA GLU A 110 -19.59 -8.58 4.96
C GLU A 110 -19.81 -9.84 4.12
N VAL A 111 -20.83 -10.61 4.47
CA VAL A 111 -21.20 -11.83 3.75
C VAL A 111 -22.60 -11.66 3.20
N THR A 112 -22.70 -11.68 1.88
CA THR A 112 -23.99 -11.67 1.17
C THR A 112 -24.25 -13.04 0.57
N LEU A 113 -25.40 -13.63 0.89
CA LEU A 113 -25.86 -14.89 0.30
C LEU A 113 -26.90 -14.61 -0.78
N VAL A 114 -26.61 -14.99 -2.02
CA VAL A 114 -27.59 -14.94 -3.12
C VAL A 114 -28.19 -16.33 -3.30
N GLN A 115 -29.40 -16.53 -2.77
CA GLN A 115 -30.13 -17.77 -2.99
C GLN A 115 -30.82 -17.74 -4.36
N VAL A 116 -30.35 -18.57 -5.30
CA VAL A 116 -31.08 -18.83 -6.54
C VAL A 116 -32.12 -19.91 -6.26
N SER A 117 -33.41 -19.56 -6.31
CA SER A 117 -34.50 -20.54 -6.21
C SER A 117 -34.71 -21.20 -7.57
N ILE A 118 -34.45 -22.50 -7.65
CA ILE A 118 -34.87 -23.34 -8.77
C ILE A 118 -36.18 -24.01 -8.37
N PHE A 119 -37.27 -23.61 -9.02
CA PHE A 119 -38.57 -24.28 -8.97
C PHE A 119 -38.69 -25.24 -10.15
#